data_AF-A0A1C4V1Q8-F1
#
_entry.id   AF-A0A1C4V1Q8-F1
#
_cell.length_a   1.000
_cell.length_b   1.000
_cell.length_c   1.000
_cell.angle_alpha   90.00
_cell.angle_beta   90.00
_cell.angle_gamma   90.00
#
_symmetry.space_group_name_H-M   'P 1'
#
loop_
_entity.id
_entity.type
_entity.pdbx_description
1 polymer ?
#
loop_
_entity_poly.entity_id
_entity_poly.type
_entity_poly.pdbx_seq_one_letter_code
_entity_poly.pdbx_strand_id
1 'polypeptide(L)'
;MRKAWERELGAAVDELVAADTLAFGGVGIAGTLLPVTEAYHRVEAALGDHPEEVRRQLDRVLADGTPAGRAYAATLLERVDPEAARAAWTSLRDDPSEFTTFVGCVMDRETLGTYASRRLAAA
;
A
#
# COMPACT_ATOMS: atom_id res chain seq x y z
N MET A 1 26.98 -2.20 -8.60
CA MET A 1 26.29 -0.95 -8.25
C MET A 1 24.80 -1.22 -8.36
N ARG A 2 24.00 -1.05 -7.30
CA ARG A 2 22.53 -1.05 -7.44
C ARG A 2 22.16 0.06 -8.43
N LYS A 3 21.34 -0.23 -9.43
CA LYS A 3 20.91 0.75 -10.45
C LYS A 3 20.14 1.87 -9.74
N ALA A 4 20.12 3.08 -10.29
CA ALA A 4 19.48 4.23 -9.64
C ALA A 4 18.00 3.96 -9.31
N TRP A 5 17.27 3.36 -10.24
CA TRP A 5 15.88 2.95 -10.07
C TRP A 5 15.67 1.94 -8.93
N GLU A 6 16.60 1.00 -8.69
CA GLU A 6 16.50 0.03 -7.59
C GLU A 6 16.58 0.71 -6.23
N ARG A 7 17.38 1.79 -6.13
CA ARG A 7 17.47 2.58 -4.90
C ARG A 7 16.22 3.41 -4.67
N GLU A 8 15.68 4.01 -5.72
CA GLU A 8 14.44 4.79 -5.65
C GLU A 8 13.25 3.90 -5.28
N LEU A 9 13.14 2.71 -5.89
CA LEU A 9 12.15 1.70 -5.53
C LEU A 9 12.31 1.27 -4.08
N GLY A 10 13.55 0.96 -3.64
CA GLY A 10 13.82 0.57 -2.26
C GLY A 10 13.39 1.63 -1.24
N ALA A 11 13.71 2.91 -1.50
CA ALA A 11 13.31 4.01 -0.63
C ALA A 11 11.79 4.20 -0.57
N ALA A 12 11.11 4.08 -1.71
CA ALA A 12 9.65 4.14 -1.75
C ALA A 12 9.01 2.95 -1.00
N VAL A 13 9.58 1.76 -1.13
CA VAL A 13 9.13 0.57 -0.39
C VAL A 13 9.35 0.72 1.11
N ASP A 14 10.49 1.24 1.54
CA ASP A 14 10.76 1.49 2.96
C ASP A 14 9.76 2.52 3.56
N GLU A 15 9.35 3.51 2.78
CA GLU A 15 8.26 4.44 3.17
C GLU A 15 6.91 3.72 3.32
N LEU A 16 6.59 2.80 2.40
CA LEU A 16 5.37 1.98 2.52
C LEU A 16 5.41 1.06 3.74
N VAL A 17 6.56 0.46 4.06
CA VAL A 17 6.73 -0.39 5.26
C VAL A 17 6.40 0.39 6.53
N ALA A 18 6.81 1.66 6.61
CA ALA A 18 6.64 2.50 7.78
C ALA A 18 5.31 3.27 7.83
N ALA A 19 4.46 3.16 6.80
CA ALA A 19 3.24 3.95 6.63
C ALA A 19 2.29 3.87 7.85
N ASP A 20 1.84 4.97 8.42
CA ASP A 20 0.82 4.94 9.48
C ASP A 20 -0.58 5.33 8.96
N THR A 21 -0.62 5.89 7.75
CA THR A 21 -1.78 6.50 7.13
C THR A 21 -1.95 5.98 5.71
N LEU A 22 -3.17 5.61 5.35
CA LEU A 22 -3.54 5.22 3.98
C LEU A 22 -4.27 6.37 3.29
N ALA A 23 -3.67 6.89 2.23
CA ALA A 23 -4.25 7.89 1.33
C ALA A 23 -3.78 7.66 -0.11
N PHE A 24 -4.70 7.68 -1.07
CA PHE A 24 -4.39 7.49 -2.50
C PHE A 24 -4.39 8.80 -3.30
N GLY A 25 -4.58 9.94 -2.65
CA GLY A 25 -4.60 11.25 -3.27
C GLY A 25 -4.31 12.36 -2.26
N GLY A 26 -4.42 13.61 -2.70
CA GLY A 26 -4.21 14.77 -1.83
C GLY A 26 -5.17 14.79 -0.65
N VAL A 27 -4.64 15.11 0.53
CA VAL A 27 -5.39 15.15 1.79
C VAL A 27 -5.55 16.57 2.32
N GLY A 28 -6.65 16.77 3.06
CA GLY A 28 -6.98 18.06 3.68
C GLY A 28 -7.37 19.15 2.68
N ILE A 29 -7.65 20.35 3.19
CA ILE A 29 -8.20 21.48 2.41
C ILE A 29 -7.23 21.94 1.31
N ALA A 30 -5.93 21.84 1.56
CA ALA A 30 -4.89 22.21 0.59
C ALA A 30 -4.63 21.13 -0.47
N GLY A 31 -5.18 19.92 -0.31
CA GLY A 31 -4.94 18.80 -1.22
C GLY A 31 -3.49 18.32 -1.22
N THR A 32 -2.81 18.38 -0.08
CA THR A 32 -1.39 18.03 0.05
C THR A 32 -1.20 16.54 -0.15
N LEU A 33 -0.24 16.14 -0.99
CA LEU A 33 0.13 14.74 -1.15
C LEU A 33 1.05 14.31 0.01
N LEU A 34 0.70 13.21 0.67
CA LEU A 34 1.55 12.67 1.74
C LEU A 34 2.79 11.99 1.14
N PRO A 35 3.95 11.99 1.84
CA PRO A 35 5.15 11.29 1.39
C PRO A 35 4.88 9.82 1.02
N VAL A 36 4.07 9.14 1.83
CA VAL A 36 3.65 7.76 1.59
C VAL A 36 2.78 7.60 0.33
N THR A 37 1.93 8.58 0.01
CA THR A 37 1.15 8.56 -1.23
C THR A 37 2.04 8.77 -2.44
N GLU A 38 3.05 9.64 -2.35
CA GLU A 38 4.06 9.75 -3.41
C GLU A 38 4.86 8.45 -3.56
N ALA A 39 5.23 7.80 -2.45
CA ALA A 39 5.93 6.53 -2.47
C ALA A 39 5.08 5.44 -3.15
N TYR A 40 3.78 5.36 -2.82
CA TYR A 40 2.82 4.48 -3.50
C TYR A 40 2.86 4.69 -5.02
N HIS A 41 2.76 5.94 -5.50
CA HIS A 41 2.80 6.22 -6.94
C HIS A 41 4.14 5.88 -7.59
N ARG A 42 5.27 6.02 -6.87
CA ARG A 42 6.59 5.59 -7.38
C ARG A 42 6.67 4.08 -7.54
N VAL A 43 6.17 3.31 -6.56
CA VAL A 43 6.10 1.84 -6.67
C VAL A 43 5.14 1.42 -7.79
N GLU A 44 3.98 2.08 -7.90
CA GLU A 44 3.01 1.85 -8.97
C GLU A 44 3.61 2.11 -10.36
N ALA A 45 4.37 3.19 -10.53
CA ALA A 45 5.02 3.52 -11.81
C ALA A 45 6.07 2.46 -12.20
N ALA A 46 6.79 1.89 -11.23
CA ALA A 46 7.78 0.85 -11.47
C ALA A 46 7.18 -0.49 -11.95
N LEU A 47 5.85 -0.68 -11.82
CA LEU A 47 5.17 -1.90 -12.26
C LEU A 47 5.30 -2.16 -13.76
N GLY A 48 5.34 -1.10 -14.58
CA GLY A 48 5.41 -1.24 -16.03
C GLY A 48 6.76 -1.80 -16.50
N ASP A 49 7.85 -1.41 -15.84
CA ASP A 49 9.21 -1.74 -16.27
C ASP A 49 9.77 -2.96 -15.52
N HIS A 50 9.40 -3.13 -14.24
CA HIS A 50 10.01 -4.09 -13.33
C HIS A 50 8.99 -4.87 -12.47
N PRO A 51 7.99 -5.54 -13.08
CA PRO A 51 6.89 -6.16 -12.35
C PRO A 51 7.33 -7.23 -11.34
N GLU A 52 8.33 -8.05 -11.69
CA GLU A 52 8.83 -9.13 -10.81
C GLU A 52 9.55 -8.59 -9.58
N GLU A 53 10.34 -7.51 -9.73
CA GLU A 53 11.03 -6.89 -8.60
C GLU A 53 10.03 -6.19 -7.69
N VAL A 54 9.07 -5.46 -8.26
CA VAL A 54 8.00 -4.85 -7.45
C VAL A 54 7.21 -5.93 -6.72
N ARG A 55 6.84 -7.04 -7.37
CA ARG A 55 6.16 -8.17 -6.72
C ARG A 55 6.90 -8.67 -5.47
N ARG A 56 8.24 -8.83 -5.56
CA ARG A 56 9.08 -9.21 -4.42
C ARG A 56 9.07 -8.17 -3.30
N GLN A 57 9.12 -6.88 -3.64
CA GLN A 57 9.06 -5.82 -2.65
C GLN A 57 7.68 -5.74 -1.98
N LEU A 58 6.59 -5.98 -2.72
CA LEU A 58 5.24 -6.04 -2.15
C LEU A 58 5.08 -7.20 -1.15
N ASP A 59 5.68 -8.36 -1.42
CA ASP A 59 5.73 -9.46 -0.43
C ASP A 59 6.42 -9.02 0.87
N ARG A 60 7.52 -8.27 0.76
CA ARG A 60 8.22 -7.71 1.92
C ARG A 60 7.33 -6.75 2.70
N VAL A 61 6.63 -5.82 2.03
CA VAL A 61 5.72 -4.89 2.71
C VAL A 61 4.56 -5.64 3.38
N LEU A 62 4.03 -6.70 2.76
CA LEU A 62 2.98 -7.52 3.37
C LEU A 62 3.45 -8.26 4.63
N ALA A 63 4.71 -8.65 4.69
CA ALA A 63 5.31 -9.36 5.81
C ALA A 63 5.70 -8.42 6.96
N ASP A 64 6.35 -7.30 6.63
CA ASP A 64 7.05 -6.44 7.62
C ASP A 64 6.33 -5.10 7.85
N GLY A 65 5.38 -4.74 6.99
CA GLY A 65 4.74 -3.44 7.02
C GLY A 65 3.80 -3.26 8.19
N THR A 66 3.60 -2.00 8.55
CA THR A 66 2.46 -1.54 9.36
C THR A 66 1.11 -1.89 8.70
N PRO A 67 -0.02 -1.72 9.41
CA PRO A 67 -1.32 -2.02 8.83
C PRO A 67 -1.63 -1.20 7.56
N ALA A 68 -1.29 0.09 7.53
CA ALA A 68 -1.45 0.92 6.32
C ALA A 68 -0.50 0.47 5.20
N GLY A 69 0.75 0.11 5.51
CA GLY A 69 1.70 -0.41 4.54
C GLY A 69 1.21 -1.69 3.86
N ARG A 70 0.71 -2.64 4.67
CA ARG A 70 0.11 -3.88 4.18
C ARG A 70 -1.11 -3.62 3.31
N ALA A 71 -1.95 -2.64 3.67
CA ALA A 71 -3.08 -2.22 2.84
C ALA A 71 -2.63 -1.61 1.49
N TYR A 72 -1.59 -0.78 1.47
CA TYR A 72 -1.00 -0.29 0.22
C TYR A 72 -0.48 -1.44 -0.65
N ALA A 73 0.24 -2.38 -0.06
CA ALA A 73 0.83 -3.49 -0.79
C ALA A 73 -0.23 -4.42 -1.40
N ALA A 74 -1.26 -4.79 -0.62
CA ALA A 74 -2.38 -5.58 -1.12
C ALA A 74 -3.16 -4.85 -2.22
N THR A 75 -3.28 -3.52 -2.14
CA THR A 75 -3.88 -2.69 -3.22
C THR A 75 -3.03 -2.71 -4.49
N LEU A 76 -1.70 -2.58 -4.38
CA LEU A 76 -0.81 -2.66 -5.54
C LEU A 76 -0.84 -4.04 -6.21
N LEU A 77 -0.97 -5.11 -5.41
CA LEU A 77 -1.10 -6.46 -5.95
C LEU A 77 -2.30 -6.62 -6.88
N GLU A 78 -3.39 -5.89 -6.67
CA GLU A 78 -4.57 -5.96 -7.57
C GLU A 78 -4.22 -5.63 -9.02
N ARG A 79 -3.16 -4.85 -9.24
CA ARG A 79 -2.66 -4.49 -10.57
C ARG A 79 -1.65 -5.48 -11.14
N VAL A 80 -1.00 -6.27 -10.29
CA VAL A 80 0.10 -7.19 -10.66
C VAL A 80 -0.40 -8.61 -10.79
N ASP A 81 -1.12 -9.06 -9.78
CA ASP A 81 -1.61 -10.42 -9.59
C ASP A 81 -2.89 -10.35 -8.75
N PRO A 82 -4.08 -10.27 -9.40
CA PRO A 82 -5.36 -10.18 -8.70
C PRO A 82 -5.65 -11.36 -7.77
N GLU A 83 -5.12 -12.55 -8.07
CA GLU A 83 -5.29 -13.74 -7.23
C GLU A 83 -4.46 -13.59 -5.95
N ALA A 84 -3.20 -13.18 -6.07
CA ALA A 84 -2.35 -12.87 -4.91
C ALA A 84 -2.92 -11.71 -4.09
N ALA A 85 -3.52 -10.69 -4.73
CA ALA A 85 -4.19 -9.61 -4.03
C ALA A 85 -5.37 -10.12 -3.19
N ARG A 86 -6.22 -10.98 -3.76
CA ARG A 86 -7.34 -11.60 -3.04
C ARG A 86 -6.85 -12.46 -1.87
N ALA A 87 -5.77 -13.22 -2.08
CA ALA A 87 -5.16 -14.01 -1.02
C ALA A 87 -4.60 -13.12 0.12
N ALA A 88 -3.92 -12.02 -0.23
CA ALA A 88 -3.43 -11.04 0.73
C ALA A 88 -4.58 -10.41 1.51
N TRP A 89 -5.63 -9.91 0.85
CA TRP A 89 -6.78 -9.37 1.58
C TRP A 89 -7.47 -10.40 2.46
N THR A 90 -7.54 -11.66 2.02
CA THR A 90 -8.14 -12.74 2.81
C THR A 90 -7.34 -13.02 4.08
N SER A 91 -6.00 -13.00 4.03
CA SER A 91 -5.16 -13.23 5.21
C SER A 91 -5.20 -12.09 6.21
N LEU A 92 -5.58 -10.89 5.78
CA LEU A 92 -5.67 -9.69 6.62
C LEU A 92 -7.02 -9.53 7.35
N ARG A 93 -8.05 -10.34 7.02
CA ARG A 93 -9.43 -10.15 7.51
C ARG A 93 -9.61 -10.14 9.01
N ASP A 94 -8.75 -10.86 9.73
CA ASP A 94 -8.84 -11.01 11.18
C ASP A 94 -7.81 -10.14 11.92
N ASP A 95 -7.09 -9.25 11.21
CA ASP A 95 -6.08 -8.38 11.81
C ASP A 95 -6.76 -7.24 12.62
N PRO A 96 -6.58 -7.18 13.94
CA PRO A 96 -7.24 -6.19 14.79
C PRO A 96 -6.51 -4.84 14.80
N SER A 97 -5.37 -4.72 14.12
CA SER A 97 -4.54 -3.52 14.16
C SER A 97 -5.23 -2.36 13.44
N GLU A 98 -5.27 -1.21 14.10
CA GLU A 98 -5.87 0.00 13.55
C GLU A 98 -4.86 0.86 12.79
N PHE A 99 -5.37 1.61 11.81
CA PHE A 99 -4.61 2.64 11.10
C PHE A 99 -5.53 3.77 10.65
N THR A 100 -4.92 4.88 10.26
CA THR A 100 -5.65 6.05 9.78
C THR A 100 -5.89 5.92 8.28
N THR A 101 -7.10 6.25 7.83
CA THR A 101 -7.42 6.38 6.40
C THR A 101 -7.79 7.83 6.08
N PHE A 102 -7.44 8.28 4.88
CA PHE A 102 -7.91 9.55 4.33
C PHE A 102 -8.56 9.34 2.96
N VAL A 103 -9.75 9.93 2.81
CA VAL A 103 -10.42 10.06 1.51
C VAL A 103 -10.72 11.54 1.30
N GLY A 104 -9.87 12.21 0.52
CA GLY A 104 -9.90 13.66 0.36
C GLY A 104 -9.71 14.38 1.70
N CYS A 105 -10.74 15.07 2.18
CA CYS A 105 -10.71 15.77 3.47
C CYS A 105 -11.15 14.92 4.66
N VAL A 106 -11.70 13.72 4.43
CA VAL A 106 -12.25 12.88 5.50
C VAL A 106 -11.14 11.98 6.05
N MET A 107 -10.85 12.13 7.33
CA MET A 107 -10.01 11.22 8.11
C MET A 107 -10.89 10.22 8.84
N ASP A 108 -10.52 8.94 8.81
CA ASP A 108 -11.17 7.89 9.58
C ASP A 108 -10.12 6.98 10.24
N ARG A 109 -10.57 6.13 11.15
CA ARG A 109 -9.74 5.10 11.79
C ARG A 109 -10.51 3.79 11.81
N GLU A 110 -9.93 2.76 11.20
CA GLU A 110 -10.52 1.42 11.17
C GLU A 110 -9.44 0.35 11.35
N THR A 111 -9.87 -0.87 11.65
CA THR A 111 -8.96 -2.03 11.70
C THR A 111 -8.63 -2.49 10.28
N LEU A 112 -7.44 -3.07 10.12
CA LEU A 112 -7.04 -3.67 8.85
C LEU A 112 -7.99 -4.81 8.45
N GLY A 113 -8.50 -5.59 9.40
CA GLY A 113 -9.48 -6.64 9.14
C GLY A 113 -10.81 -6.12 8.59
N THR A 114 -11.33 -5.02 9.15
CA THR A 114 -12.56 -4.37 8.64
C THR A 114 -12.32 -3.80 7.24
N TYR A 115 -11.19 -3.12 7.02
CA TYR A 115 -10.82 -2.58 5.71
C TYR A 115 -10.69 -3.69 4.65
N ALA A 116 -9.97 -4.76 4.97
CA ALA A 116 -9.78 -5.91 4.09
C ALA A 116 -11.10 -6.60 3.73
N SER A 117 -12.01 -6.75 4.70
CA SER A 117 -13.33 -7.32 4.47
C SER A 117 -14.17 -6.47 3.50
N ARG A 118 -14.11 -5.13 3.63
CA ARG A 118 -14.74 -4.21 2.67
C ARG A 118 -14.13 -4.33 1.29
N ARG A 119 -12.81 -4.44 1.19
CA ARG A 119 -12.13 -4.59 -0.09
C ARG A 119 -12.51 -5.87 -0.82
N LEU A 120 -12.60 -6.99 -0.09
CA LEU A 120 -13.06 -8.28 -0.63
C LEU A 120 -14.53 -8.27 -1.07
N ALA A 121 -15.38 -7.48 -0.43
CA ALA A 121 -16.78 -7.34 -0.82
C ALA A 121 -16.97 -6.45 -2.06
N ALA A 122 -16.01 -5.57 -2.35
CA ALA A 122 -16.03 -4.65 -3.49
C ALA A 122 -15.28 -5.17 -4.75
N ALA A 123 -14.62 -6.32 -4.64
CA ALA A 123 -13.85 -6.98 -5.71
C ALA A 123 -14.68 -8.07 -6.40
#